data_AF-A0AAU4UC27-F1
#
_entry.id   AF-A0AAU4UC27-F1
#
_cell.length_a   1.000
_cell.length_b   1.000
_cell.length_c   1.000
_cell.angle_alpha   90.00
_cell.angle_beta   90.00
_cell.angle_gamma   90.00
#
_symmetry.space_group_name_H-M   'P 1'
#
loop_
_entity.id
_entity.type
_entity.pdbx_description
1 polymer ?
#
loop_
_entity_poly.entity_id
_entity_poly.type
_entity_poly.pdbx_seq_one_letter_code
_entity_poly.pdbx_strand_id
1 'polypeptide(L)'
;MADLVASTGELYGQQPSARFFFDAEPQELRWVLRTTDDAIKVTIHEFPDIDVSLDHPDSDGTVIWQSAHPRSALAHAVWNAADAVLREHGEAGYRAKWAMHPYPVGLVQDLRRLHMRDDVCDLPHDRPCP
;
A
#
# COMPACT_ATOMS: atom_id res chain seq x y z
N MET A 1 4.87 -5.37 0.74
CA MET A 1 4.45 -4.84 -0.59
C MET A 1 3.02 -5.27 -0.90
N ALA A 2 2.72 -6.58 -0.83
CA ALA A 2 1.38 -7.10 -1.10
C ALA A 2 0.29 -6.40 -0.27
N ASP A 3 0.52 -6.19 1.04
CA ASP A 3 -0.45 -5.55 1.92
C ASP A 3 -0.76 -4.11 1.51
N LEU A 4 0.27 -3.31 1.19
CA LEU A 4 0.07 -1.94 0.69
C LEU A 4 -0.76 -1.91 -0.59
N VAL A 5 -0.51 -2.83 -1.53
CA VAL A 5 -1.27 -2.91 -2.80
C VAL A 5 -2.71 -3.36 -2.53
N ALA A 6 -2.89 -4.42 -1.73
CA ALA A 6 -4.20 -4.95 -1.37
C ALA A 6 -5.05 -3.91 -0.65
N SER A 7 -4.51 -3.31 0.42
CA SER A 7 -5.16 -2.26 1.20
C SER A 7 -5.48 -1.01 0.39
N THR A 8 -4.68 -0.67 -0.62
CA THR A 8 -5.03 0.42 -1.55
C THR A 8 -6.20 0.02 -2.45
N GLY A 9 -6.28 -1.26 -2.87
CA GLY A 9 -7.43 -1.80 -3.60
C GLY A 9 -8.72 -1.84 -2.77
N GLU A 10 -8.62 -2.06 -1.46
CA GLU A 10 -9.77 -2.04 -0.53
C GLU A 10 -10.45 -0.66 -0.45
N LEU A 11 -9.72 0.42 -0.74
CA LEU A 11 -10.28 1.79 -0.80
C LEU A 11 -11.32 1.99 -1.92
N TYR A 12 -11.45 1.03 -2.83
CA TYR A 12 -12.50 1.01 -3.86
C TYR A 12 -13.77 0.26 -3.39
N GLY A 13 -13.76 -0.29 -2.18
CA GLY A 13 -14.88 -1.00 -1.56
C GLY A 13 -15.86 -0.10 -0.79
N GLN A 14 -16.81 -0.74 -0.10
CA GLN A 14 -17.87 -0.06 0.65
C GLN A 14 -17.41 0.55 1.99
N GLN A 15 -16.36 -0.01 2.60
CA GLN A 15 -15.73 0.52 3.81
C GLN A 15 -14.29 0.89 3.46
N PRO A 16 -14.03 2.12 3.03
CA PRO A 16 -12.74 2.49 2.45
C PRO A 16 -11.75 2.87 3.56
N SER A 17 -11.46 1.88 4.42
CA SER A 17 -10.42 1.95 5.43
C SER A 17 -9.63 0.65 5.41
N ALA A 18 -8.31 0.74 5.58
CA ALA A 18 -7.45 -0.42 5.63
C ALA A 18 -6.38 -0.24 6.69
N ARG A 19 -5.94 -1.35 7.29
CA ARG A 19 -4.92 -1.40 8.33
C ARG A 19 -4.00 -2.58 8.07
N PHE A 20 -2.70 -2.31 8.02
CA PHE A 20 -1.65 -3.31 7.85
C PHE A 20 -0.37 -2.80 8.51
N PHE A 21 0.68 -3.62 8.56
CA PHE A 21 1.96 -3.20 9.13
C PHE A 21 3.14 -3.70 8.31
N PHE A 22 4.28 -3.05 8.48
CA PHE A 22 5.58 -3.57 8.10
C PHE A 22 6.37 -3.89 9.36
N ASP A 23 6.98 -5.05 9.37
CA ASP A 23 7.92 -5.45 10.40
C ASP A 23 9.24 -4.69 10.21
N ALA A 24 9.68 -4.04 11.27
CA ALA A 24 10.95 -3.33 11.37
C ALA A 24 11.77 -3.81 12.58
N GLU A 25 11.53 -5.05 13.04
CA GLU A 25 12.15 -5.80 14.14
C GLU A 25 12.99 -4.95 15.14
N PRO A 26 12.52 -4.74 16.39
CA PRO A 26 11.28 -5.25 16.98
C PRO A 26 10.04 -4.40 16.66
N GLN A 27 10.21 -3.29 15.94
CA GLN A 27 9.15 -2.29 15.78
C GLN A 27 8.06 -2.75 14.82
N GLU A 28 6.81 -2.41 15.14
CA GLU A 28 5.71 -2.45 14.19
C GLU A 28 5.54 -1.06 13.56
N LEU A 29 5.69 -0.97 12.24
CA LEU A 29 5.30 0.22 11.47
C LEU A 29 3.89 0.01 10.95
N ARG A 30 2.90 0.49 11.70
CA ARG A 30 1.48 0.34 11.38
C ARG A 30 0.99 1.41 10.43
N TRP A 31 0.50 0.98 9.28
CA TRP A 31 -0.13 1.83 8.28
C TRP A 31 -1.64 1.79 8.44
N VAL A 32 -2.23 2.99 8.53
CA VAL A 32 -3.67 3.17 8.66
C VAL A 32 -4.12 4.09 7.54
N LEU A 33 -4.94 3.54 6.64
CA LEU A 33 -5.59 4.25 5.54
C LEU A 33 -7.04 4.49 5.93
N ARG A 34 -7.46 5.75 5.97
CA ARG A 34 -8.87 6.11 6.24
C ARG A 34 -9.35 7.11 5.21
N THR A 35 -10.49 6.81 4.60
CA THR A 35 -11.18 7.78 3.76
C THR A 35 -11.82 8.83 4.64
N THR A 36 -11.59 10.08 4.27
CA THR A 36 -12.31 11.27 4.71
C THR A 36 -13.18 11.75 3.54
N ASP A 37 -13.95 12.82 3.74
CA ASP A 37 -14.94 13.27 2.75
C ASP A 37 -14.40 13.46 1.32
N ASP A 38 -13.14 13.87 1.17
CA ASP A 38 -12.51 14.19 -0.13
C ASP A 38 -11.12 13.55 -0.34
N ALA A 39 -10.59 12.80 0.63
CA ALA A 39 -9.22 12.33 0.61
C ALA A 39 -9.04 11.00 1.34
N ILE A 40 -7.89 10.35 1.10
CA ILE A 40 -7.39 9.25 1.90
C ILE A 40 -6.32 9.80 2.83
N LYS A 41 -6.61 9.75 4.13
CA LYS A 41 -5.64 10.01 5.17
C LYS A 41 -4.78 8.77 5.38
N VAL A 42 -3.48 8.93 5.22
CA VAL A 42 -2.47 7.90 5.48
C VAL A 42 -1.73 8.28 6.75
N THR A 43 -1.77 7.41 7.76
CA THR A 43 -0.99 7.60 8.99
C THR A 43 -0.10 6.38 9.21
N ILE A 44 1.17 6.62 9.52
CA ILE A 44 2.10 5.59 9.96
C ILE A 44 2.36 5.78 11.45
N HIS A 45 2.00 4.79 12.24
CA HIS A 45 2.29 4.71 13.66
C HIS A 45 3.45 3.76 13.89
N GLU A 46 4.35 4.13 14.78
CA GLU A 46 5.41 3.27 15.28
C GLU A 46 5.00 2.71 16.64
N PHE A 47 5.09 1.40 16.78
CA PHE A 47 5.03 0.71 18.06
C PHE A 47 6.39 0.09 18.38
N PRO A 48 6.81 0.08 19.65
CA PRO A 48 8.15 -0.35 20.03
C PRO A 48 8.38 -1.86 19.92
N ASP A 49 7.32 -2.67 19.94
CA ASP A 49 7.40 -4.13 19.99
C ASP A 49 6.18 -4.78 19.32
N ILE A 50 6.40 -5.45 18.19
CA ILE A 50 5.38 -6.14 17.40
C ILE A 50 4.72 -7.30 18.15
N ASP A 51 5.43 -7.98 19.07
CA ASP A 51 4.90 -9.18 19.75
C ASP A 51 3.72 -8.85 20.67
N VAL A 52 3.61 -7.60 21.10
CA VAL A 52 2.56 -7.13 22.04
C VAL A 52 1.64 -6.08 21.44
N SER A 53 1.99 -5.46 20.30
CA SER A 53 1.28 -4.28 19.81
C SER A 53 0.19 -4.56 18.77
N LEU A 54 0.15 -5.72 18.13
CA LEU A 54 -0.79 -6.02 17.02
C LEU A 54 -2.27 -5.75 17.35
N ASP A 55 -2.68 -6.05 18.59
CA ASP A 55 -4.06 -5.88 19.06
C ASP A 55 -4.31 -4.51 19.73
N HIS A 56 -3.26 -3.70 19.95
CA HIS A 56 -3.43 -2.38 20.52
C HIS A 56 -4.20 -1.45 19.56
N PRO A 57 -5.01 -0.52 20.09
CA PRO A 57 -5.62 0.51 19.27
C PRO A 57 -4.55 1.40 18.62
N ASP A 58 -4.87 1.97 17.45
CA ASP A 58 -3.94 2.82 16.71
C ASP A 58 -3.44 4.03 17.52
N SER A 59 -4.25 4.50 18.49
CA SER A 59 -3.93 5.62 19.39
C SER A 59 -2.75 5.37 20.32
N ASP A 60 -2.38 4.11 20.53
CA ASP A 60 -1.30 3.74 21.44
C ASP A 60 0.08 3.81 20.76
N GLY A 61 0.09 3.94 19.43
CA GLY A 61 1.31 4.11 18.64
C GLY A 61 1.71 5.57 18.49
N THR A 62 3.00 5.82 18.28
CA THR A 62 3.52 7.17 18.00
C THR A 62 3.38 7.49 16.52
N VAL A 63 2.70 8.58 16.15
CA VAL A 63 2.62 9.00 14.75
C VAL A 63 4.00 9.49 14.29
N ILE A 64 4.64 8.73 13.40
CA ILE A 64 5.94 9.10 12.82
C ILE A 64 5.79 9.79 11.46
N TRP A 65 4.66 9.57 10.77
CA TRP A 65 4.36 10.23 9.50
C TRP A 65 2.86 10.26 9.23
N GLN A 66 2.41 11.33 8.56
CA GLN A 66 1.02 11.47 8.14
C GLN A 66 0.92 12.30 6.87
N SER A 67 -0.03 11.95 5.99
CA SER A 67 -0.41 12.74 4.83
C SER A 67 -1.89 12.53 4.47
N ALA A 68 -2.40 13.36 3.55
CA ALA A 68 -3.72 13.20 2.96
C ALA A 68 -3.62 13.43 1.44
N HIS A 69 -4.21 12.54 0.67
CA HIS A 69 -4.15 12.57 -0.79
C HIS A 69 -5.48 12.14 -1.41
N PRO A 70 -5.87 12.67 -2.58
CA PRO A 70 -6.97 12.08 -3.35
C PRO A 70 -6.72 10.58 -3.57
N ARG A 71 -7.78 9.78 -3.53
CA ARG A 71 -7.68 8.32 -3.75
C ARG A 71 -6.95 7.99 -5.06
N SER A 72 -7.25 8.73 -6.12
CA SER A 72 -6.62 8.58 -7.44
C SER A 72 -5.11 8.78 -7.39
N ALA A 73 -4.64 9.81 -6.67
CA ALA A 73 -3.22 10.09 -6.52
C ALA A 73 -2.49 9.01 -5.72
N LEU A 74 -3.10 8.55 -4.61
CA LEU A 74 -2.53 7.47 -3.80
C LEU A 74 -2.47 6.15 -4.58
N ALA A 75 -3.58 5.76 -5.22
CA ALA A 75 -3.66 4.52 -5.99
C ALA A 75 -2.67 4.53 -7.16
N HIS A 76 -2.55 5.65 -7.88
CA HIS A 76 -1.57 5.79 -8.93
C HIS A 76 -0.14 5.65 -8.40
N ALA A 77 0.19 6.30 -7.28
CA ALA A 77 1.53 6.25 -6.70
C ALA A 77 1.91 4.82 -6.25
N VAL A 78 1.00 4.12 -5.57
CA VAL A 78 1.22 2.73 -5.11
C VAL A 78 1.37 1.78 -6.30
N TRP A 79 0.47 1.86 -7.28
CA TRP A 79 0.56 1.06 -8.50
C TRP A 79 1.88 1.32 -9.24
N ASN A 80 2.24 2.58 -9.47
CA ASN A 80 3.45 2.96 -10.20
C ASN A 80 4.72 2.52 -9.46
N ALA A 81 4.74 2.58 -8.12
CA ALA A 81 5.86 2.05 -7.33
C ALA A 81 5.98 0.52 -7.44
N ALA A 82 4.86 -0.20 -7.38
CA ALA A 82 4.86 -1.65 -7.54
C ALA A 82 5.30 -2.06 -8.96
N ASP A 83 4.80 -1.37 -10.00
CA ASP A 83 5.20 -1.59 -11.40
C ASP A 83 6.70 -1.34 -11.61
N ALA A 84 7.24 -0.27 -11.01
CA ALA A 84 8.67 0.01 -11.07
C ALA A 84 9.53 -1.10 -10.48
N VAL A 85 9.12 -1.69 -9.36
CA VAL A 85 9.81 -2.83 -8.73
C VAL A 85 9.80 -4.06 -9.64
N LEU A 86 8.65 -4.36 -10.26
CA LEU A 86 8.56 -5.47 -11.21
C LEU A 86 9.45 -5.23 -12.42
N ARG A 87 9.49 -4.00 -12.93
CA ARG A 87 10.29 -3.63 -14.09
C ARG A 87 11.79 -3.72 -13.83
N GLU A 88 12.23 -3.32 -12.63
CA GLU A 88 13.64 -3.33 -12.26
C GLU A 88 14.18 -4.74 -12.03
N HIS A 89 13.36 -5.61 -11.42
CA HIS A 89 13.84 -6.89 -10.93
C HIS A 89 13.25 -8.11 -11.66
N GLY A 90 12.12 -7.96 -12.35
CA GLY A 90 11.27 -9.07 -12.74
C GLY A 90 10.76 -9.87 -11.52
N GLU A 91 9.90 -10.85 -11.75
CA GLU A 91 9.41 -11.70 -10.65
C GLU A 91 10.53 -12.55 -10.05
N ALA A 92 11.40 -13.09 -10.90
CA ALA A 92 12.52 -13.92 -10.48
C ALA A 92 13.56 -13.13 -9.65
N GLY A 93 13.93 -11.93 -10.10
CA GLY A 93 14.86 -11.07 -9.35
C GLY A 93 14.23 -10.51 -8.09
N TYR A 94 12.94 -10.21 -8.09
CA TYR A 94 12.21 -9.87 -6.86
C TYR A 94 12.30 -11.01 -5.84
N ARG A 95 11.97 -12.24 -6.26
CA ARG A 95 12.04 -13.41 -5.38
C ARG A 95 13.46 -13.65 -4.88
N ALA A 96 14.48 -13.46 -5.70
CA ALA A 96 15.87 -13.61 -5.27
C ALA A 96 16.28 -12.60 -4.20
N LYS A 97 15.74 -11.38 -4.24
CA LYS A 97 16.10 -10.28 -3.34
C LYS A 97 15.31 -10.28 -2.03
N TRP A 98 14.02 -10.62 -2.06
CA TRP A 98 13.15 -10.58 -0.88
C TRP A 98 12.74 -11.95 -0.33
N ALA A 99 13.01 -13.04 -1.06
CA ALA A 99 12.93 -14.48 -0.70
C ALA A 99 11.61 -15.03 -0.13
N MET A 100 10.97 -14.32 0.78
CA MET A 100 9.87 -14.77 1.64
C MET A 100 8.53 -14.86 0.89
N HIS A 101 8.27 -13.94 -0.04
CA HIS A 101 6.99 -13.88 -0.76
C HIS A 101 7.18 -13.64 -2.27
N PRO A 102 6.32 -14.22 -3.12
CA PRO A 102 6.30 -13.89 -4.55
C PRO A 102 5.86 -12.44 -4.76
N TYR A 103 6.19 -11.89 -5.93
CA TYR A 103 5.66 -10.59 -6.33
C TYR A 103 4.14 -10.68 -6.52
N PRO A 104 3.34 -9.73 -6.00
CA PRO A 104 1.88 -9.83 -6.00
C PRO A 104 1.25 -9.37 -7.33
N VAL A 105 1.57 -10.05 -8.44
CA VAL A 105 1.14 -9.66 -9.81
C VAL A 105 -0.38 -9.44 -9.88
N GLY A 106 -1.17 -10.38 -9.35
CA GLY A 106 -2.63 -10.31 -9.39
C GLY A 106 -3.18 -9.06 -8.67
N LEU A 107 -2.68 -8.76 -7.47
CA LEU A 107 -3.11 -7.59 -6.70
C LEU A 107 -2.74 -6.28 -7.41
N VAL A 108 -1.56 -6.22 -8.05
CA VAL A 108 -1.11 -5.03 -8.79
C VAL A 108 -1.97 -4.80 -10.03
N GLN A 109 -2.30 -5.88 -10.75
CA GLN A 109 -3.19 -5.82 -11.92
C GLN A 109 -4.62 -5.42 -11.53
N ASP A 110 -5.13 -5.94 -10.41
CA ASP A 110 -6.44 -5.58 -9.90
C ASP A 110 -6.49 -4.12 -9.44
N LEU A 111 -5.48 -3.64 -8.71
CA LEU A 111 -5.38 -2.23 -8.33
C LEU A 111 -5.39 -1.33 -9.56
N ARG A 112 -4.61 -1.68 -10.60
CA ARG A 112 -4.59 -0.95 -11.87
C ARG A 112 -5.98 -0.89 -12.50
N ARG A 113 -6.66 -2.03 -12.60
CA ARG A 113 -8.00 -2.14 -13.19
C ARG A 113 -9.03 -1.31 -12.42
N LEU A 114 -9.01 -1.37 -11.09
CA LEU A 114 -9.91 -0.59 -10.23
C LEU A 114 -9.65 0.92 -10.40
N HIS A 115 -8.39 1.32 -10.35
CA HIS A 115 -7.97 2.71 -10.51
C HIS A 115 -8.40 3.29 -11.87
N MET A 116 -8.14 2.58 -12.98
CA MET A 116 -8.54 3.03 -14.30
C MET A 116 -10.06 3.08 -14.51
N ARG A 117 -10.82 2.23 -13.80
CA ARG A 117 -12.28 2.17 -13.92
C ARG A 117 -12.95 3.31 -13.14
N ASP A 118 -12.47 3.56 -11.92
CA ASP A 118 -13.20 4.36 -10.93
C ASP A 118 -12.59 5.73 -10.65
N ASP A 119 -11.37 6.01 -11.12
CA ASP A 119 -10.73 7.32 -10.97
C ASP A 119 -10.57 8.05 -12.30
N VAL A 120 -10.68 9.38 -12.24
CA VAL A 120 -10.17 10.26 -13.29
C VAL A 120 -8.69 10.51 -12.99
N CYS A 121 -7.82 9.91 -13.79
CA CYS A 121 -6.37 10.04 -13.66
C CYS A 121 -5.74 10.23 -15.03
N ASP A 122 -5.09 11.38 -15.24
CA ASP A 122 -4.43 11.72 -16.51
C ASP A 122 -2.97 11.21 -16.60
N LEU A 123 -2.50 10.52 -15.57
CA LEU A 123 -1.14 9.99 -15.52
C LEU A 123 -1.04 8.67 -16.30
N PRO A 124 0.13 8.27 -16.82
CA PRO A 124 0.25 7.06 -17.63
C PRO A 124 0.04 5.76 -16.85
N HIS A 125 -0.87 4.90 -17.32
CA HIS A 125 -1.13 3.55 -16.75
C HIS A 125 -0.60 2.40 -17.58
N ASP A 126 -0.15 2.66 -18.81
CA ASP A 126 0.51 1.67 -19.67
C ASP A 126 1.96 2.09 -19.86
N ARG A 127 2.88 1.24 -19.41
CA ARG A 127 4.30 1.37 -19.74
C ARG A 127 4.78 0.05 -20.31
N PRO A 128 5.40 0.04 -21.49
CA PRO A 128 5.90 -1.20 -22.06
C PRO A 128 6.90 -1.83 -21.07
N CYS A 129 6.74 -3.14 -20.87
CA CYS A 129 7.76 -3.96 -20.22
C CYS A 129 9.07 -3.80 -21.02
N PRO A 130 10.23 -3.60 -20.38
CA PRO A 130 11.53 -3.60 -21.05
C PRO A 130 11.81 -4.91 -21.79
#